data_AF-A0A5B7JBS9-F1
#
_entry.id   AF-A0A5B7JBS9-F1
#
_cell.length_a   1.000
_cell.length_b   1.000
_cell.length_c   1.000
_cell.angle_alpha   90.00
_cell.angle_beta   90.00
_cell.angle_gamma   90.00
#
_symmetry.space_group_name_H-M   'P 1'
#
loop_
_entity.id
_entity.type
_entity.pdbx_description
1 polymer ?
#
loop_
_entity_poly.entity_id
_entity_poly.type
_entity_poly.pdbx_seq_one_letter_code
_entity_poly.pdbx_strand_id
1 'polypeptide(L)'
;MCVLYSRLLQVGYIHTQGEAGKLVCVFSQPVPQSAVPETTVDLVNSGAPLCWGAPDKSVYSRVWAADLALPLDKEHSITLSLTSQPTRSLVVGEGAARALEWVANMEECGEELSDTTRSTLEEVKENCTTLDELDPDNKWVMLTLVHVLWALDSRAHLPAILHYLAQLQTLDPLRHNYYADMSECWPASHHDSSDTCVLCAAEGKTR
;
A
#
# COMPACT_ATOMS: atom_id res chain seq x y z
N MET A 1 -1.68 -5.38 -24.78
CA MET A 1 -0.56 -4.47 -24.48
C MET A 1 -1.01 -3.60 -23.30
N CYS A 2 -0.86 -4.11 -22.09
CA CYS A 2 -1.17 -3.41 -20.83
C CYS A 2 -0.12 -3.89 -19.82
N VAL A 3 1.09 -3.36 -19.94
CA VAL A 3 2.01 -3.36 -18.80
C VAL A 3 1.60 -2.14 -17.99
N LEU A 4 0.49 -2.27 -17.26
CA LEU A 4 0.21 -1.36 -16.16
C LEU A 4 1.32 -1.62 -15.15
N TYR A 5 2.22 -0.66 -15.02
CA TYR A 5 3.44 -0.75 -14.23
C TYR A 5 3.14 -1.22 -12.79
N SER A 6 3.38 -2.50 -12.50
CA SER A 6 3.38 -3.00 -11.14
C SER A 6 4.55 -2.35 -10.39
N ARG A 7 4.24 -1.55 -9.36
CA ARG A 7 5.25 -0.84 -8.58
C ARG A 7 5.64 -1.69 -7.38
N LEU A 8 6.94 -1.77 -7.09
CA LEU A 8 7.42 -2.32 -5.83
C LEU A 8 7.15 -1.28 -4.74
N LEU A 9 6.36 -1.67 -3.74
CA LEU A 9 5.98 -0.80 -2.63
C LEU A 9 6.97 -0.89 -1.48
N GLN A 10 7.42 -2.11 -1.18
CA GLN A 10 8.20 -2.38 0.02
C GLN A 10 9.12 -3.58 -0.20
N VAL A 11 10.29 -3.50 0.43
CA VAL A 11 11.24 -4.59 0.58
C VAL A 11 11.53 -4.75 2.06
N GLY A 12 11.58 -5.99 2.54
CA GLY A 12 11.95 -6.27 3.92
C GLY A 12 12.78 -7.52 4.04
N TYR A 13 13.61 -7.56 5.07
CA TYR A 13 14.32 -8.75 5.55
C TYR A 13 13.78 -9.10 6.93
N ILE A 14 13.54 -10.38 7.17
CA ILE A 14 13.10 -10.91 8.46
C ILE A 14 13.93 -12.13 8.78
N HIS A 15 14.43 -12.21 10.00
CA HIS A 15 15.13 -13.38 10.50
C HIS A 15 14.58 -13.78 11.87
N THR A 16 14.16 -15.03 11.98
CA THR A 16 13.70 -15.66 13.21
C THR A 16 14.81 -16.57 13.75
N GLN A 17 14.97 -16.61 15.08
CA GLN A 17 16.02 -17.41 15.70
C GLN A 17 15.80 -18.90 15.40
N GLY A 18 16.67 -19.49 14.58
CA GLY A 18 16.63 -20.92 14.23
C GLY A 18 16.16 -21.24 12.81
N GLU A 19 15.78 -20.25 12.01
CA GLU A 19 15.43 -20.43 10.58
C GLU A 19 16.34 -19.58 9.68
N ALA A 20 16.36 -19.90 8.38
CA ALA A 20 16.98 -19.02 7.40
C ALA A 20 16.21 -17.69 7.35
N GLY A 21 16.95 -16.58 7.22
CA GLY A 21 16.34 -15.28 6.97
C GLY A 21 15.49 -15.31 5.71
N LYS A 22 14.49 -14.44 5.64
CA LYS A 22 13.60 -14.30 4.49
C LYS A 22 13.67 -12.88 3.98
N LEU A 23 13.92 -12.75 2.68
CA LEU A 23 13.76 -11.51 1.96
C LEU A 23 12.34 -11.47 1.39
N VAL A 24 11.65 -10.35 1.55
CA VAL A 24 10.25 -10.17 1.18
C VAL A 24 10.11 -8.93 0.30
N CYS A 25 9.37 -9.06 -0.80
CA CYS A 25 8.99 -7.98 -1.70
C CYS A 25 7.47 -7.85 -1.74
N VAL A 26 6.95 -6.62 -1.70
CA VAL A 26 5.52 -6.31 -1.77
C VAL A 26 5.23 -5.37 -2.94
N PHE A 27 4.29 -5.77 -3.80
CA PHE A 27 3.89 -5.04 -5.01
C PHE A 27 2.51 -4.41 -4.88
N SER A 28 2.26 -3.35 -5.65
CA SER A 28 0.97 -2.63 -5.68
C SER A 28 -0.19 -3.48 -6.22
N GLN A 29 0.11 -4.49 -7.03
CA GLN A 29 -0.85 -5.41 -7.63
C GLN A 29 -0.25 -6.83 -7.68
N PRO A 30 -1.05 -7.89 -7.79
CA PRO A 30 -0.53 -9.24 -7.98
C PRO A 30 0.33 -9.33 -9.24
N VAL A 31 1.58 -9.73 -9.10
CA VAL A 31 2.53 -9.90 -10.21
C VAL A 31 2.93 -11.37 -10.36
N PRO A 32 3.28 -11.84 -11.57
CA PRO A 32 3.82 -13.19 -11.74
C PRO A 32 5.24 -13.29 -11.18
N GLN A 33 5.70 -14.51 -10.89
CA GLN A 33 7.07 -14.77 -10.39
C GLN A 33 8.16 -14.18 -11.32
N SER A 34 7.91 -14.16 -12.63
CA SER A 34 8.84 -13.60 -13.62
C SER A 34 9.03 -12.08 -13.52
N ALA A 35 8.17 -11.38 -12.79
CA ALA A 35 8.28 -9.93 -12.57
C ALA A 35 9.02 -9.59 -11.26
N VAL A 36 9.38 -10.59 -10.46
CA VAL A 36 10.10 -10.41 -9.19
C VAL A 36 11.56 -10.05 -9.51
N PRO A 37 12.17 -9.08 -8.80
CA PRO A 37 13.52 -8.62 -9.07
C PRO A 37 14.57 -9.73 -9.07
N GLU A 38 15.51 -9.63 -9.99
CA GLU A 38 16.81 -10.25 -9.81
C GLU A 38 17.49 -9.55 -8.62
N THR A 39 17.97 -10.36 -7.68
CA THR A 39 18.54 -9.86 -6.43
C THR A 39 20.01 -10.18 -6.39
N THR A 40 20.82 -9.16 -6.16
CA THR A 40 22.26 -9.30 -5.93
C THR A 40 22.54 -8.90 -4.50
N VAL A 41 23.08 -9.84 -3.73
CA VAL A 41 23.46 -9.62 -2.33
C VAL A 41 24.97 -9.53 -2.28
N ASP A 42 25.50 -8.45 -1.71
CA ASP A 42 26.92 -8.08 -1.84
C ASP A 42 27.93 -9.02 -1.17
N LEU A 43 27.53 -10.15 -0.55
CA LEU A 43 28.52 -11.01 0.12
C LEU A 43 28.29 -12.54 0.19
N VAL A 44 27.19 -13.11 -0.32
CA VAL A 44 26.96 -14.57 -0.14
C VAL A 44 26.60 -15.36 -1.40
N ASN A 45 26.22 -14.72 -2.50
CA ASN A 45 26.02 -15.45 -3.76
C ASN A 45 26.53 -14.64 -4.95
N SER A 46 27.72 -14.99 -5.42
CA SER A 46 28.21 -14.66 -6.75
C SER A 46 27.28 -15.29 -7.81
N GLY A 47 26.13 -14.65 -8.06
CA GLY A 47 25.29 -14.90 -9.24
C GLY A 47 24.30 -16.08 -9.19
N ALA A 48 24.02 -16.68 -8.02
CA ALA A 48 22.94 -17.67 -7.93
C ALA A 48 21.56 -16.98 -7.75
N PRO A 49 20.58 -17.24 -8.62
CA PRO A 49 19.27 -16.61 -8.53
C PRO A 49 18.52 -17.07 -7.26
N LEU A 50 17.98 -16.13 -6.50
CA LEU A 50 17.10 -16.44 -5.37
C LEU A 50 15.83 -17.13 -5.88
N CYS A 51 15.42 -18.19 -5.18
CA CYS A 51 14.17 -18.89 -5.46
C CYS A 51 13.01 -18.17 -4.77
N TRP A 52 12.39 -17.24 -5.49
CA TRP A 52 11.21 -16.52 -5.03
C TRP A 52 9.96 -17.41 -5.05
N GLY A 53 9.19 -17.41 -3.96
CA GLY A 53 7.92 -18.10 -3.85
C GLY A 53 6.84 -17.21 -3.24
N ALA A 54 5.60 -17.37 -3.71
CA ALA A 54 4.45 -16.79 -3.05
C ALA A 54 4.13 -17.58 -1.77
N PRO A 55 3.76 -16.93 -0.65
CA PRO A 55 3.43 -17.62 0.61
C PRO A 55 2.30 -18.65 0.46
N ASP A 56 1.33 -18.37 -0.43
CA ASP A 56 0.18 -19.22 -0.74
C ASP A 56 0.43 -20.18 -1.92
N LYS A 57 1.66 -20.19 -2.47
CA LYS A 57 2.05 -20.95 -3.68
C LYS A 57 1.26 -20.56 -4.93
N SER A 58 0.67 -19.37 -4.97
CA SER A 58 0.02 -18.84 -6.16
C SER A 58 1.03 -18.48 -7.26
N VAL A 59 0.54 -18.44 -8.50
CA VAL A 59 1.31 -18.00 -9.67
C VAL A 59 1.41 -16.47 -9.73
N TYR A 60 0.44 -15.77 -9.14
CA TYR A 60 0.38 -14.31 -9.06
C TYR A 60 0.18 -13.89 -7.62
N SER A 61 1.11 -13.12 -7.08
CA SER A 61 1.06 -12.66 -5.71
C SER A 61 1.48 -11.21 -5.61
N ARG A 62 0.91 -10.50 -4.63
CA ARG A 62 1.42 -9.19 -4.20
C ARG A 62 2.70 -9.34 -3.37
N VAL A 63 2.87 -10.47 -2.70
CA VAL A 63 3.97 -10.73 -1.78
C VAL A 63 4.81 -11.90 -2.29
N TRP A 64 6.10 -11.66 -2.42
CA TRP A 64 7.08 -12.68 -2.81
C TRP A 64 8.13 -12.79 -1.72
N ALA A 65 8.48 -14.02 -1.33
CA ALA A 65 9.49 -14.28 -0.33
C ALA A 65 10.57 -15.23 -0.89
N ALA A 66 11.82 -15.01 -0.49
CA ALA A 66 12.93 -15.89 -0.80
C ALA A 66 13.77 -16.13 0.46
N ASP A 67 14.26 -17.36 0.61
CA ASP A 67 15.17 -17.68 1.70
C ASP A 67 16.54 -17.06 1.42
N LEU A 68 17.04 -16.30 2.39
CA LEU A 68 18.31 -15.59 2.35
C LEU A 68 19.01 -15.74 3.71
N ALA A 69 20.10 -16.49 3.73
CA ALA A 69 20.95 -16.62 4.90
C ALA A 69 22.04 -15.54 4.87
N LEU A 70 21.93 -14.55 5.76
CA LEU A 70 22.96 -13.53 5.98
C LEU A 70 23.69 -13.78 7.32
N PRO A 71 25.02 -13.63 7.36
CA PRO A 71 25.75 -13.63 8.63
C PRO A 71 25.27 -12.48 9.53
N LEU A 72 24.80 -12.77 10.74
CA LEU A 72 24.26 -11.73 11.64
C LEU A 72 25.34 -10.79 12.21
N ASP A 73 26.61 -11.15 12.08
CA ASP A 73 27.75 -10.45 12.70
C ASP A 73 28.25 -9.24 11.90
N LYS A 74 27.59 -8.89 10.80
CA LYS A 74 28.00 -7.78 9.91
C LYS A 74 26.78 -7.05 9.38
N GLU A 75 27.00 -5.78 9.04
CA GLU A 75 26.07 -5.03 8.22
C GLU A 75 26.11 -5.54 6.77
N HIS A 76 24.93 -5.70 6.16
CA HIS A 76 24.79 -6.15 4.77
C HIS A 76 23.95 -5.19 3.97
N SER A 77 24.40 -4.88 2.75
CA SER A 77 23.60 -4.19 1.75
C SER A 77 23.02 -5.22 0.77
N ILE A 78 21.70 -5.20 0.60
CA ILE A 78 20.94 -6.04 -0.33
C ILE A 78 20.47 -5.16 -1.46
N THR A 79 20.93 -5.42 -2.67
CA THR A 79 20.59 -4.62 -3.84
C THR A 79 19.61 -5.37 -4.75
N LEU A 80 18.51 -4.73 -5.12
CA LEU A 80 17.42 -5.28 -5.93
C LEU A 80 17.34 -4.55 -7.27
N SER A 81 17.55 -5.29 -8.36
CA SER A 81 17.37 -4.78 -9.72
C SER A 81 16.05 -5.26 -10.29
N LEU A 82 15.11 -4.34 -10.45
CA LEU A 82 13.82 -4.63 -11.07
C LEU A 82 13.89 -4.37 -12.56
N THR A 83 13.30 -5.28 -13.34
CA THR A 83 13.13 -5.06 -14.79
C THR A 83 12.32 -3.77 -14.96
N SER A 84 12.89 -2.76 -15.62
CA SER A 84 12.29 -1.44 -15.90
C SER A 84 12.09 -0.47 -14.71
N GLN A 85 12.75 -0.68 -13.57
CA GLN A 85 12.72 0.26 -12.42
C GLN A 85 14.14 0.53 -11.89
N PRO A 86 14.36 1.67 -11.18
CA PRO A 86 15.65 1.96 -10.58
C PRO A 86 16.00 0.90 -9.52
N THR A 87 17.29 0.58 -9.45
CA THR A 87 17.85 -0.32 -8.44
C THR A 87 17.58 0.22 -7.03
N ARG A 88 17.19 -0.66 -6.11
CA ARG A 88 16.92 -0.33 -4.69
C ARG A 88 17.88 -1.07 -3.76
N SER A 89 18.13 -0.54 -2.57
CA SER A 89 19.14 -1.07 -1.65
C SER A 89 18.65 -1.08 -0.21
N LEU A 90 18.45 -2.27 0.34
CA LEU A 90 18.09 -2.48 1.73
C LEU A 90 19.34 -2.74 2.56
N VAL A 91 19.55 -1.94 3.61
CA VAL A 91 20.64 -2.17 4.58
C VAL A 91 20.10 -2.94 5.78
N VAL A 92 20.72 -4.09 6.06
CA VAL A 92 20.47 -4.91 7.25
C VAL A 92 21.58 -4.64 8.25
N GLY A 93 21.24 -4.00 9.37
CA GLY A 93 22.19 -3.71 10.45
C GLY A 93 22.71 -4.98 11.14
N GLU A 94 23.86 -4.85 11.80
CA GLU A 94 24.45 -5.92 12.61
C GLU A 94 23.47 -6.44 13.67
N GLY A 95 23.26 -7.76 13.73
CA GLY A 95 22.33 -8.41 14.65
C GLY A 95 20.85 -8.09 14.40
N ALA A 96 20.49 -7.37 13.32
CA ALA A 96 19.11 -6.98 13.07
C ALA A 96 18.25 -8.19 12.68
N ALA A 97 17.25 -8.48 13.51
CA ALA A 97 16.23 -9.50 13.20
C ALA A 97 15.26 -9.05 12.09
N ARG A 98 15.19 -7.76 11.79
CA ARG A 98 14.36 -7.20 10.72
C ARG A 98 14.98 -5.95 10.12
N ALA A 99 14.80 -5.75 8.83
CA ALA A 99 15.09 -4.50 8.14
C ALA A 99 13.99 -4.25 7.10
N LEU A 100 13.62 -2.99 6.86
CA LEU A 100 12.49 -2.67 6.01
C LEU A 100 12.71 -1.32 5.30
N GLU A 101 12.46 -1.31 4.00
CA GLU A 101 12.58 -0.14 3.13
C GLU A 101 11.29 0.03 2.31
N TRP A 102 10.66 1.19 2.44
CA TRP A 102 9.56 1.59 1.57
C TRP A 102 10.15 2.13 0.27
N VAL A 103 9.80 1.49 -0.84
CA VAL A 103 10.37 1.75 -2.16
C VAL A 103 9.57 2.80 -2.94
N ALA A 104 8.27 2.83 -2.73
CA ALA A 104 7.42 3.91 -3.19
C ALA A 104 7.34 4.95 -2.07
N ASN A 105 7.77 6.19 -2.35
CA ASN A 105 7.29 7.30 -1.56
C ASN A 105 5.77 7.30 -1.69
N MET A 106 5.04 7.23 -0.58
CA MET A 106 3.58 7.34 -0.59
C MET A 106 3.12 8.64 -1.28
N GLU A 107 3.99 9.66 -1.27
CA GLU A 107 3.86 10.92 -2.01
C GLU A 107 3.79 10.74 -3.55
N GLU A 108 4.38 9.69 -4.15
CA GLU A 108 4.25 9.39 -5.59
C GLU A 108 2.96 8.63 -5.94
N CYS A 109 2.17 8.24 -4.93
CA CYS A 109 0.87 7.59 -5.11
C CYS A 109 -0.29 8.59 -5.05
N GLY A 110 -0.06 9.81 -4.58
CA GLY A 110 -0.94 10.95 -4.81
C GLY A 110 -0.32 11.80 -5.90
N GLU A 111 -0.88 11.80 -7.11
CA GLU A 111 -0.61 12.91 -8.02
C GLU A 111 -1.00 14.18 -7.27
N GLU A 112 -0.03 15.04 -6.92
CA GLU A 112 -0.33 16.32 -6.31
C GLU A 112 -1.29 17.05 -7.24
N LEU A 113 -2.51 17.33 -6.74
CA LEU A 113 -3.53 17.95 -7.55
C LEU A 113 -3.01 19.28 -8.05
N SER A 114 -3.02 19.47 -9.37
CA SER A 114 -2.69 20.77 -9.95
C SER A 114 -3.61 21.86 -9.37
N ASP A 115 -3.10 23.09 -9.25
CA ASP A 115 -3.86 24.21 -8.67
C ASP A 115 -5.22 24.41 -9.35
N THR A 116 -5.29 24.17 -10.66
CA THR A 116 -6.54 24.26 -11.44
C THR A 116 -7.51 23.17 -11.03
N THR A 117 -7.07 21.91 -10.95
CA THR A 117 -7.91 20.78 -10.49
C THR A 117 -8.40 20.99 -9.07
N ARG A 118 -7.52 21.44 -8.17
CA ARG A 118 -7.87 21.75 -6.77
C ARG A 118 -8.93 22.84 -6.70
N SER A 119 -8.75 23.94 -7.44
CA SER A 119 -9.74 25.02 -7.49
C SER A 119 -11.10 24.54 -7.99
N THR A 120 -11.14 23.70 -9.03
CA THR A 120 -12.40 23.13 -9.53
C THR A 120 -13.06 22.23 -8.49
N LEU A 121 -12.30 21.41 -7.76
CA LEU A 121 -12.85 20.55 -6.71
C LEU A 121 -13.41 21.33 -5.53
N GLU A 122 -12.78 22.43 -5.12
CA GLU A 122 -13.33 23.33 -4.09
C GLU A 122 -14.65 23.99 -4.54
N GLU A 123 -14.75 24.41 -5.81
CA GLU A 123 -16.01 24.93 -6.36
C GLU A 123 -17.11 23.85 -6.39
N VAL A 124 -16.76 22.61 -6.77
CA VAL A 124 -17.70 21.48 -6.73
C VAL A 124 -18.16 21.22 -5.30
N LYS A 125 -17.25 21.26 -4.31
CA LYS A 125 -17.58 21.11 -2.90
C LYS A 125 -18.56 22.18 -2.41
N GLU A 126 -18.34 23.45 -2.75
CA GLU A 126 -19.25 24.56 -2.38
C GLU A 126 -20.64 24.38 -3.00
N ASN A 127 -20.69 24.04 -4.29
CA ASN A 127 -21.94 23.80 -5.01
C ASN A 127 -22.70 22.60 -4.44
N CYS A 128 -22.02 21.49 -4.18
CA CYS A 128 -22.63 20.31 -3.59
C CYS A 128 -23.08 20.54 -2.15
N THR A 129 -22.36 21.35 -1.36
CA THR A 129 -22.80 21.72 0.00
C THR A 129 -24.10 22.52 -0.07
N THR A 130 -24.18 23.48 -0.98
CA THR A 130 -25.42 24.25 -1.21
C THR A 130 -26.58 23.34 -1.65
N LEU A 131 -26.31 22.35 -2.51
CA LEU A 131 -27.33 21.39 -2.94
C LEU A 131 -27.78 20.46 -1.81
N ASP A 132 -26.87 20.04 -0.94
CA ASP A 132 -27.19 19.21 0.23
C ASP A 132 -28.10 19.97 1.22
N GLU A 133 -27.88 21.27 1.39
CA GLU A 133 -28.77 22.12 2.19
C GLU A 133 -30.18 22.27 1.58
N LEU A 134 -30.29 22.24 0.24
CA LEU A 134 -31.56 22.36 -0.48
C LEU A 134 -32.31 21.02 -0.59
N ASP A 135 -31.60 19.91 -0.71
CA ASP A 135 -32.12 18.55 -0.88
C ASP A 135 -31.30 17.53 -0.06
N PRO A 136 -31.50 17.48 1.28
CA PRO A 136 -30.65 16.72 2.20
C PRO A 136 -30.76 15.20 2.06
N ASP A 137 -31.78 14.71 1.34
CA ASP A 137 -31.98 13.29 1.07
C ASP A 137 -31.43 12.88 -0.32
N ASN A 138 -30.60 13.74 -0.93
CA ASN A 138 -29.98 13.47 -2.21
C ASN A 138 -28.69 12.65 -2.08
N LYS A 139 -28.84 11.33 -2.15
CA LYS A 139 -27.70 10.40 -2.02
C LYS A 139 -26.56 10.63 -3.02
N TRP A 140 -26.83 11.21 -4.19
CA TRP A 140 -25.80 11.45 -5.20
C TRP A 140 -24.95 12.67 -4.84
N VAL A 141 -25.58 13.73 -4.32
CA VAL A 141 -24.87 14.91 -3.81
C VAL A 141 -23.97 14.51 -2.65
N MET A 142 -24.52 13.75 -1.70
CA MET A 142 -23.78 13.27 -0.53
C MET A 142 -22.59 12.37 -0.89
N LEU A 143 -22.78 11.42 -1.82
CA LEU A 143 -21.69 10.58 -2.31
C LEU A 143 -20.64 11.39 -3.08
N THR A 144 -21.06 12.44 -3.81
CA THR A 144 -20.13 13.33 -4.50
C THR A 144 -19.28 14.12 -3.50
N LEU A 145 -19.89 14.65 -2.44
CA LEU A 145 -19.16 15.32 -1.35
C LEU A 145 -18.11 14.39 -0.72
N VAL A 146 -18.46 13.13 -0.46
CA VAL A 146 -17.51 12.11 0.04
C VAL A 146 -16.28 11.99 -0.87
N HIS A 147 -16.49 11.84 -2.19
CA HIS A 147 -15.38 11.71 -3.14
C HIS A 147 -14.55 12.99 -3.29
N VAL A 148 -15.18 14.15 -3.32
CA VAL A 148 -14.50 15.45 -3.47
C VAL A 148 -13.67 15.78 -2.23
N LEU A 149 -14.25 15.61 -1.04
CA LEU A 149 -13.53 15.83 0.23
C LEU A 149 -12.32 14.91 0.35
N TRP A 150 -12.46 13.66 -0.10
CA TRP A 150 -11.35 12.74 -0.13
C TRP A 150 -10.24 13.15 -1.10
N ALA A 151 -10.61 13.55 -2.31
CA ALA A 151 -9.66 13.97 -3.32
C ALA A 151 -8.89 15.24 -2.91
N LEU A 152 -9.56 16.18 -2.25
CA LEU A 152 -8.97 17.44 -1.78
C LEU A 152 -7.98 17.23 -0.62
N ASP A 153 -8.48 16.66 0.48
CA ASP A 153 -7.70 16.30 1.67
C ASP A 153 -8.52 15.35 2.54
N SER A 154 -8.36 14.06 2.26
CA SER A 154 -9.01 12.97 3.00
C SER A 154 -8.76 13.01 4.51
N ARG A 155 -7.59 13.47 4.96
CA ARG A 155 -7.21 13.48 6.37
C ARG A 155 -7.87 14.65 7.09
N ALA A 156 -7.84 15.84 6.51
CA ALA A 156 -8.49 17.02 7.07
C ALA A 156 -10.02 16.86 7.10
N HIS A 157 -10.59 16.18 6.10
CA HIS A 157 -12.04 16.02 5.96
C HIS A 157 -12.60 14.68 6.45
N LEU A 158 -11.77 13.81 7.04
CA LEU A 158 -12.19 12.48 7.50
C LEU A 158 -13.46 12.49 8.37
N PRO A 159 -13.63 13.40 9.35
CA PRO A 159 -14.86 13.42 10.16
C PRO A 159 -16.12 13.68 9.34
N ALA A 160 -16.05 14.59 8.35
CA ALA A 160 -17.17 14.91 7.47
C ALA A 160 -17.47 13.74 6.52
N ILE A 161 -16.42 13.10 5.99
CA ILE A 161 -16.55 11.92 5.12
C ILE A 161 -17.26 10.79 5.85
N LEU A 162 -16.85 10.47 7.08
CA LEU A 162 -17.49 9.43 7.89
C LEU A 162 -18.95 9.77 8.23
N HIS A 163 -19.25 11.06 8.47
CA HIS A 163 -20.62 11.52 8.68
C HIS A 163 -21.52 11.24 7.48
N TYR A 164 -21.10 11.67 6.28
CA TYR A 164 -21.85 11.43 5.05
C TYR A 164 -21.96 9.95 4.71
N LEU A 165 -20.92 9.15 4.92
CA LEU A 165 -20.97 7.70 4.71
C LEU A 165 -21.99 7.03 5.64
N ALA A 166 -22.09 7.47 6.90
CA ALA A 166 -23.09 6.97 7.84
C ALA A 166 -24.53 7.34 7.43
N GLN A 167 -24.74 8.55 6.89
CA GLN A 167 -26.04 8.95 6.34
C GLN A 167 -26.38 8.17 5.06
N LEU A 168 -25.41 7.94 4.17
CA LEU A 168 -25.62 7.13 2.95
C LEU A 168 -26.03 5.69 3.27
N GLN A 169 -25.52 5.11 4.36
CA GLN A 169 -25.91 3.79 4.82
C GLN A 169 -27.39 3.68 5.19
N THR A 170 -28.02 4.76 5.65
CA THR A 170 -29.45 4.79 5.98
C THR A 170 -30.31 5.18 4.78
N LEU A 171 -29.83 6.13 3.96
CA LEU A 171 -30.53 6.69 2.81
C LEU A 171 -30.53 5.76 1.58
N ASP A 172 -29.46 4.97 1.38
CA ASP A 172 -29.35 3.98 0.30
C ASP A 172 -28.99 2.58 0.86
N PRO A 173 -29.95 1.91 1.53
CA PRO A 173 -29.69 0.66 2.26
C PRO A 173 -29.26 -0.49 1.35
N LEU A 174 -29.57 -0.44 0.05
CA LEU A 174 -29.11 -1.43 -0.92
C LEU A 174 -27.58 -1.42 -1.11
N ARG A 175 -26.93 -0.29 -0.75
CA ARG A 175 -25.48 -0.10 -0.82
C ARG A 175 -24.86 0.06 0.57
N HIS A 176 -25.57 -0.33 1.64
CA HIS A 176 -25.09 -0.23 3.02
C HIS A 176 -23.65 -0.76 3.19
N ASN A 177 -23.40 -1.99 2.75
CA ASN A 177 -22.08 -2.61 2.87
C ASN A 177 -21.01 -1.90 2.04
N TYR A 178 -21.36 -1.31 0.89
CA TYR A 178 -20.42 -0.54 0.07
C TYR A 178 -19.93 0.71 0.83
N TYR A 179 -20.82 1.42 1.51
CA TYR A 179 -20.42 2.57 2.33
C TYR A 179 -19.67 2.16 3.59
N ALA A 180 -20.04 1.03 4.21
CA ALA A 180 -19.32 0.47 5.36
C ALA A 180 -17.88 0.10 4.99
N ASP A 181 -17.68 -0.61 3.88
CA ASP A 181 -16.36 -0.97 3.37
C ASP A 181 -15.50 0.26 3.09
N MET A 182 -16.09 1.33 2.54
CA MET A 182 -15.38 2.60 2.36
C MET A 182 -14.97 3.21 3.71
N SER A 183 -15.86 3.28 4.69
CA SER A 183 -15.56 3.83 6.02
C SER A 183 -14.42 3.09 6.73
N GLU A 184 -14.27 1.78 6.50
CA GLU A 184 -13.23 0.95 7.12
C GLU A 184 -11.90 0.97 6.36
N CYS A 185 -11.96 0.86 5.02
CA CYS A 185 -10.78 0.70 4.17
C CYS A 185 -9.99 2.02 4.02
N TRP A 186 -10.70 3.15 3.96
CA TRP A 186 -10.06 4.41 3.61
C TRP A 186 -9.17 5.00 4.72
N PRO A 187 -9.58 5.05 6.00
CA PRO A 187 -8.71 5.54 7.07
C PRO A 187 -7.37 4.79 7.17
N ALA A 188 -7.38 3.48 6.88
CA ALA A 188 -6.17 2.64 6.89
C ALA A 188 -5.18 2.99 5.77
N SER A 189 -5.65 3.57 4.66
CA SER A 189 -4.78 3.97 3.54
C SER A 189 -3.94 5.22 3.82
N HIS A 190 -4.23 5.96 4.88
CA HIS A 190 -3.57 7.23 5.25
C HIS A 190 -2.85 7.18 6.60
N HIS A 191 -2.80 6.00 7.24
CA HIS A 191 -2.11 5.85 8.50
C HIS A 191 -0.59 5.85 8.25
N ASP A 192 0.05 6.89 8.78
CA ASP A 192 1.47 7.16 8.67
C ASP A 192 2.33 5.99 9.18
N SER A 193 3.16 5.48 8.27
CA SER A 193 4.56 5.01 8.30
C SER A 193 5.32 4.64 9.58
N SER A 194 4.75 4.61 10.79
CA SER A 194 5.55 4.33 11.99
C SER A 194 5.43 2.93 12.59
N ASP A 195 4.36 2.14 12.39
CA ASP A 195 4.25 0.87 13.15
C ASP A 195 3.54 -0.34 12.49
N THR A 196 2.87 -0.20 11.35
CA THR A 196 2.21 -1.36 10.73
C THR A 196 3.06 -1.99 9.63
N CYS A 197 3.90 -2.91 10.06
CA CYS A 197 4.46 -3.94 9.21
C CYS A 197 3.31 -4.70 8.53
N VAL A 198 3.27 -4.74 7.19
CA VAL A 198 2.32 -5.56 6.42
C VAL A 198 2.44 -7.05 6.83
N LEU A 199 3.58 -7.44 7.39
CA LEU A 199 3.83 -8.79 7.90
C LEU A 199 3.11 -9.08 9.23
N CYS A 200 2.78 -8.06 10.05
CA CYS A 200 1.98 -8.27 11.26
C CYS A 200 0.51 -8.62 10.95
N ALA A 201 0.00 -8.26 9.77
CA ALA A 201 -1.35 -8.63 9.34
C ALA A 201 -1.46 -10.13 8.97
N ALA A 202 -0.34 -10.80 8.70
CA ALA A 202 -0.32 -12.22 8.34
C ALA A 202 -0.33 -13.16 9.57
N GLU A 203 -0.06 -12.67 10.78
CA GLU A 203 -0.05 -13.49 12.01
C GLU A 203 -1.39 -13.50 12.76
N GLY A 204 -2.42 -12.81 12.25
CA GLY A 204 -3.70 -12.64 12.93
C GLY A 204 -4.87 -13.41 12.35
N LYS A 205 -4.82 -14.75 12.28
CA LYS A 205 -5.99 -15.67 12.33
C LYS A 205 -5.58 -17.14 12.20
N THR A 206 -5.23 -17.76 13.32
CA THR A 206 -5.70 -19.13 13.62
C THR A 206 -6.34 -19.10 15.01
N ARG A 207 -7.44 -19.83 15.13
CA ARG A 207 -8.44 -19.83 16.22
C ARG A 207 -7.89 -19.71 17.64
#